data_AF-A0A165H5B5-F1
#
_entry.id   AF-A0A165H5B5-F1
#
_cell.length_a   1.000
_cell.length_b   1.000
_cell.length_c   1.000
_cell.angle_alpha   90.00
_cell.angle_beta   90.00
_cell.angle_gamma   90.00
#
_symmetry.space_group_name_H-M   'P 1'
#
loop_
_entity.id
_entity.type
_entity.pdbx_description
1 polymer ?
#
loop_
_entity_poly.entity_id
_entity_poly.type
_entity_poly.pdbx_seq_one_letter_code
_entity_poly.pdbx_strand_id
1 'polypeptide(L)'
;MEPHPAFLKIRIAAFSVIMLISLVWSTLICVELFLRRNDSDQSLRDFLLVFLIVNSVTAIVLPALLLVQFRASIDGSRLFILLVFQIGSAALYTAFYIKTSCPDNDSVNICRQINTCVLACSWVNPVLLLSYAGCLFVTVQFGVRKPASLIVPEKRQSELPMMSPPPPSTRFSSSLIPGPPPAILSYGRSVPPVPPLPSSRRTSAGGSRRESIGDASRRSSKRLSKRLQKVFV
;
A
#
# COMPACT_ATOMS: atom_id res chain seq x y z
N MET A 1 -16.89 -3.80 13.03
CA MET A 1 -15.91 -4.69 13.69
C MET A 1 -14.82 -3.81 14.24
N GLU A 2 -14.80 -3.61 15.55
CA GLU A 2 -13.73 -2.85 16.19
C GLU A 2 -12.46 -3.72 16.17
N PRO A 3 -11.32 -3.20 15.67
CA PRO A 3 -10.09 -3.96 15.63
C PRO A 3 -9.59 -4.21 17.05
N HIS A 4 -9.18 -5.45 17.32
CA HIS A 4 -8.62 -5.82 18.62
C HIS A 4 -7.37 -4.96 18.92
N PRO A 5 -7.20 -4.38 20.11
CA PRO A 5 -6.09 -3.46 20.41
C PRO A 5 -4.70 -4.09 20.20
N ALA A 6 -4.60 -5.40 20.39
CA ALA A 6 -3.38 -6.17 20.10
C ALA A 6 -2.97 -6.11 18.63
N PHE A 7 -3.93 -6.12 17.70
CA PHE A 7 -3.67 -6.05 16.26
C PHE A 7 -3.04 -4.71 15.87
N LEU A 8 -3.52 -3.60 16.44
CA LEU A 8 -2.96 -2.28 16.19
C LEU A 8 -1.51 -2.18 16.70
N LYS A 9 -1.21 -2.71 17.89
CA LYS A 9 0.16 -2.73 18.43
C LYS A 9 1.12 -3.51 17.52
N ILE A 10 0.73 -4.71 17.09
CA ILE A 10 1.54 -5.54 16.20
C ILE A 10 1.74 -4.86 14.85
N ARG A 11 0.70 -4.25 14.30
CA ARG A 11 0.76 -3.51 13.02
C ARG A 11 1.74 -2.33 13.11
N ILE A 12 1.65 -1.53 14.18
CA ILE A 12 2.55 -0.40 14.41
C ILE A 12 4.00 -0.90 14.55
N ALA A 13 4.23 -1.94 15.33
CA ALA A 13 5.57 -2.52 15.52
C ALA A 13 6.15 -3.05 14.19
N ALA A 14 5.39 -3.82 13.42
CA ALA A 14 5.83 -4.37 12.14
C ALA A 14 6.17 -3.27 11.14
N PHE A 15 5.30 -2.26 10.99
CA PHE A 15 5.57 -1.14 10.09
C PHE A 15 6.74 -0.28 10.54
N SER A 16 6.92 -0.10 11.85
CA SER A 16 8.08 0.60 12.40
C SER A 16 9.38 -0.12 12.07
N VAL A 17 9.43 -1.45 12.24
CA VAL A 17 10.61 -2.26 11.89
C VAL A 17 10.90 -2.20 10.39
N ILE A 18 9.88 -2.36 9.53
CA ILE A 18 10.05 -2.29 8.07
C ILE A 18 10.54 -0.90 7.64
N MET A 19 10.02 0.17 8.26
CA MET A 19 10.46 1.54 7.99
C MET A 19 11.92 1.76 8.38
N LEU A 20 12.34 1.32 9.57
CA LEU A 20 13.73 1.45 10.02
C LEU A 20 14.69 0.68 9.09
N ILE A 21 14.34 -0.55 8.73
CA ILE A 21 15.15 -1.35 7.80
C ILE A 21 15.23 -0.68 6.43
N SER A 22 14.11 -0.14 5.92
CA SER A 22 14.08 0.56 4.64
C SER A 22 14.91 1.85 4.66
N LEU A 23 14.93 2.59 5.76
CA LEU A 23 15.75 3.79 5.93
C LEU A 23 17.24 3.45 5.99
N VAL A 24 17.63 2.50 6.84
CA VAL A 24 19.03 2.02 6.92
C VAL A 24 19.51 1.51 5.57
N TRP A 25 18.64 0.81 4.84
CA TRP A 25 18.97 0.31 3.52
C TRP A 25 19.14 1.44 2.49
N SER A 26 18.24 2.42 2.50
CA SER A 26 18.32 3.57 1.60
C SER A 26 19.58 4.40 1.86
N THR A 27 20.00 4.57 3.13
CA THR A 27 21.24 5.28 3.45
C THR A 27 22.46 4.50 2.98
N LEU A 28 22.50 3.17 3.14
CA LEU A 28 23.57 2.33 2.62
C LEU A 28 23.69 2.44 1.10
N ILE A 29 22.58 2.37 0.36
CA ILE A 29 22.57 2.55 -1.10
C ILE A 29 23.03 3.94 -1.50
N CYS A 30 22.58 4.99 -0.80
CA CYS A 30 23.07 6.33 -1.03
C CYS A 30 24.59 6.42 -0.87
N VAL A 31 25.14 5.88 0.22
CA VAL A 31 26.59 5.87 0.47
C VAL A 31 27.33 5.09 -0.63
N GLU A 32 26.84 3.92 -1.02
CA GLU A 32 27.44 3.16 -2.13
C GLU A 32 27.41 3.93 -3.45
N LEU A 33 26.30 4.61 -3.74
CA LEU A 33 26.16 5.42 -4.96
C LEU A 33 27.15 6.59 -4.96
N PHE A 34 27.39 7.22 -3.80
CA PHE A 34 28.42 8.24 -3.66
C PHE A 34 29.84 7.69 -3.82
N LEU A 35 30.15 6.56 -3.19
CA LEU A 35 31.47 5.94 -3.27
C LEU A 35 31.79 5.45 -4.70
N ARG A 36 30.81 4.90 -5.42
CA ARG A 36 30.97 4.40 -6.79
C ARG A 36 30.78 5.46 -7.88
N ARG A 37 30.51 6.72 -7.52
CA ARG A 37 30.22 7.80 -8.48
C ARG A 37 31.38 8.12 -9.43
N ASN A 38 32.61 7.71 -9.14
CA ASN A 38 33.73 7.99 -10.02
C ASN A 38 34.02 6.83 -10.99
N ASP A 39 33.80 5.57 -10.60
CA ASP A 39 34.30 4.41 -11.37
C ASP A 39 33.20 3.50 -11.95
N SER A 40 31.94 3.66 -11.56
CA SER A 40 30.86 2.75 -11.99
C SER A 40 30.32 3.04 -13.39
N ASP A 41 30.03 1.97 -14.13
CA ASP A 41 29.21 1.97 -15.35
C ASP A 41 27.88 2.72 -15.14
N GLN A 42 27.49 3.50 -16.15
CA GLN A 42 26.28 4.33 -16.12
C GLN A 42 25.02 3.49 -15.86
N SER A 43 24.91 2.31 -16.47
CA SER A 43 23.73 1.45 -16.35
C SER A 43 23.50 1.00 -14.90
N LEU A 44 24.55 0.64 -14.16
CA LEU A 44 24.42 0.22 -12.76
C LEU A 44 23.91 1.36 -11.89
N ARG A 45 24.35 2.59 -12.16
CA ARG A 45 23.89 3.79 -11.43
C ARG A 45 22.41 4.05 -11.66
N ASP A 46 21.95 3.95 -12.91
CA ASP A 46 20.54 4.16 -13.24
C ASP A 46 19.67 3.11 -12.53
N PHE A 47 20.10 1.85 -12.45
CA PHE A 47 19.41 0.82 -11.68
C PHE A 47 19.38 1.08 -10.18
N LEU A 48 20.52 1.44 -9.58
CA LEU A 48 20.59 1.79 -8.16
C LEU A 48 19.70 2.98 -7.83
N LEU A 49 19.60 3.96 -8.73
CA LEU A 49 18.74 5.13 -8.59
C LEU A 49 17.26 4.74 -8.65
N VAL A 50 16.85 3.88 -9.59
CA VAL A 50 15.48 3.33 -9.63
C VAL A 50 15.17 2.58 -8.34
N PHE A 51 16.11 1.77 -7.86
CA PHE A 51 15.94 1.00 -6.64
C PHE A 51 15.83 1.89 -5.39
N LEU A 52 16.60 2.98 -5.34
CA LEU A 52 16.49 4.02 -4.32
C LEU A 52 15.11 4.71 -4.36
N ILE A 53 14.60 5.05 -5.55
CA ILE A 53 13.27 5.65 -5.70
C ILE A 53 12.19 4.70 -5.18
N VAL A 54 12.25 3.41 -5.55
CA VAL A 54 11.27 2.41 -5.10
C VAL A 54 11.29 2.26 -3.57
N ASN A 55 12.47 2.22 -2.95
CA ASN A 55 12.58 2.16 -1.49
C ASN A 55 12.13 3.44 -0.79
N SER A 56 12.43 4.61 -1.35
CA SER A 56 11.96 5.90 -0.82
C SER A 56 10.44 6.02 -0.89
N VAL A 57 9.84 5.65 -2.02
CA VAL A 57 8.37 5.57 -2.16
C VAL A 57 7.79 4.59 -1.14
N THR A 58 8.41 3.43 -0.96
CA THR A 58 7.98 2.45 0.04
C THR A 58 8.03 3.05 1.45
N ALA A 59 9.12 3.73 1.81
CA ALA A 59 9.29 4.40 3.11
C ALA A 59 8.27 5.52 3.38
N ILE A 60 7.74 6.17 2.33
CA ILE A 60 6.68 7.18 2.45
C ILE A 60 5.28 6.54 2.51
N VAL A 61 5.05 5.51 1.69
CA VAL A 61 3.73 4.85 1.58
C VAL A 61 3.40 4.04 2.84
N LEU A 62 4.39 3.43 3.49
CA LEU A 62 4.22 2.69 4.76
C LEU A 62 3.60 3.54 5.89
N PRO A 63 4.14 4.72 6.26
CA PRO A 63 3.52 5.59 7.25
C PRO A 63 2.18 6.15 6.77
N ALA A 64 2.01 6.42 5.47
CA ALA A 64 0.70 6.82 4.93
C ALA A 64 -0.37 5.72 5.13
N LEU A 65 -0.01 4.44 4.95
CA LEU A 65 -0.88 3.29 5.24
C LEU A 65 -1.20 3.15 6.74
N LEU A 66 -0.31 3.63 7.61
CA LEU A 66 -0.50 3.62 9.07
C LEU A 66 -1.49 4.71 9.51
N LEU A 67 -1.44 5.89 8.89
CA LEU A 67 -2.30 7.03 9.21
C LEU A 67 -3.73 6.92 8.64
N VAL A 68 -3.90 6.28 7.49
CA VAL A 68 -5.23 6.13 6.86
C VAL A 68 -6.06 5.08 7.62
N GLN A 69 -7.36 5.36 7.79
CA GLN A 69 -8.30 4.43 8.41
C GLN A 69 -8.23 3.05 7.75
N PHE A 70 -8.05 2.01 8.58
CA PHE A 70 -7.85 0.64 8.11
C PHE A 70 -9.07 0.16 7.32
N ARG A 71 -8.86 -0.10 6.03
CA ARG A 71 -9.88 -0.70 5.16
C ARG A 71 -9.24 -1.92 4.52
N ALA A 72 -9.50 -3.10 5.09
CA ALA A 72 -8.80 -4.35 4.76
C ALA A 72 -8.65 -4.63 3.26
N SER A 73 -9.69 -4.32 2.46
CA SER A 73 -9.66 -4.50 0.99
C SER A 73 -8.71 -3.53 0.28
N ILE A 74 -8.68 -2.25 0.68
CA ILE A 74 -7.80 -1.22 0.06
C ILE A 74 -6.36 -1.38 0.55
N ASP A 75 -6.17 -1.66 1.84
CA ASP A 75 -4.85 -1.87 2.39
C ASP A 75 -4.19 -3.12 1.80
N GLY A 76 -4.97 -4.18 1.58
CA GLY A 76 -4.52 -5.39 0.90
C GLY A 76 -4.02 -5.13 -0.53
N SER A 77 -4.76 -4.35 -1.33
CA SER A 77 -4.34 -4.04 -2.70
C SER A 77 -3.10 -3.14 -2.75
N ARG A 78 -2.99 -2.15 -1.87
CA ARG A 78 -1.81 -1.29 -1.74
C ARG A 78 -0.56 -2.08 -1.34
N LEU A 79 -0.69 -2.98 -0.36
CA LEU A 79 0.38 -3.89 0.05
C LEU A 79 0.80 -4.83 -1.08
N PHE A 80 -0.17 -5.36 -1.83
CA PHE A 80 0.10 -6.23 -2.97
C PHE A 80 0.88 -5.50 -4.06
N ILE A 81 0.48 -4.26 -4.41
CA ILE A 81 1.20 -3.44 -5.39
C ILE A 81 2.64 -3.17 -4.92
N LEU A 82 2.82 -2.78 -3.64
CA LEU A 82 4.15 -2.58 -3.06
C LEU A 82 5.01 -3.84 -3.15
N LEU A 83 4.43 -5.00 -2.83
CA LEU A 83 5.11 -6.29 -2.87
C LEU A 83 5.52 -6.67 -4.31
N VAL A 84 4.66 -6.44 -5.31
CA VAL A 84 4.99 -6.65 -6.72
C VAL A 84 6.12 -5.73 -7.17
N PHE A 85 6.11 -4.45 -6.77
CA PHE A 85 7.19 -3.52 -7.09
C PHE A 85 8.52 -3.93 -6.46
N GLN A 86 8.51 -4.38 -5.19
CA GLN A 86 9.70 -4.78 -4.47
C GLN A 86 10.26 -6.13 -4.97
N ILE A 87 9.41 -7.11 -5.26
CA ILE A 87 9.84 -8.37 -5.88
C ILE A 87 10.33 -8.12 -7.30
N GLY A 88 9.63 -7.27 -8.06
CA GLY A 88 10.01 -6.91 -9.42
C GLY A 88 11.37 -6.23 -9.47
N SER A 89 11.64 -5.28 -8.56
CA SER A 89 12.93 -4.59 -8.49
C SER A 89 14.06 -5.54 -8.06
N ALA A 90 13.83 -6.40 -7.06
CA ALA A 90 14.80 -7.40 -6.62
C ALA A 90 15.09 -8.43 -7.73
N ALA A 91 14.06 -8.94 -8.40
CA ALA A 91 14.20 -9.87 -9.51
C ALA A 91 14.92 -9.23 -10.70
N LEU A 92 14.58 -7.98 -11.05
CA LEU A 92 15.25 -7.25 -12.10
C LEU A 92 16.75 -7.08 -11.77
N TYR A 93 17.07 -6.70 -10.53
CA TYR A 93 18.46 -6.61 -10.06
C TYR A 93 19.19 -7.94 -10.17
N THR A 94 18.57 -9.05 -9.77
CA THR A 94 19.17 -10.40 -9.90
C THR A 94 19.45 -10.77 -11.36
N ALA A 95 18.55 -10.41 -12.28
CA ALA A 95 18.68 -10.71 -13.70
C ALA A 95 19.80 -9.91 -14.37
N PHE A 96 19.95 -8.62 -13.99
CA PHE A 96 21.04 -7.79 -14.51
C PHE A 96 22.40 -8.13 -13.91
N TYR A 97 22.43 -8.56 -12.63
CA TYR A 97 23.65 -8.92 -11.93
C TYR A 97 24.43 -10.03 -12.64
N ILE A 98 23.74 -11.07 -13.12
CA ILE A 98 24.37 -12.21 -13.81
C ILE A 98 25.15 -11.76 -15.05
N LYS A 99 24.77 -10.62 -15.65
CA LYS A 99 25.34 -10.14 -16.91
C LYS A 99 26.58 -9.26 -16.73
N THR A 100 26.75 -8.61 -15.58
CA THR A 100 27.90 -7.74 -15.31
C THR A 100 29.03 -8.55 -14.71
N SER A 101 29.98 -8.99 -15.54
CA SER A 101 31.18 -9.70 -15.06
C SER A 101 32.10 -8.74 -14.31
N CYS A 102 32.55 -9.10 -13.10
CA CYS A 102 33.60 -8.36 -12.40
C CYS A 102 34.90 -8.48 -13.23
N PRO A 103 35.69 -7.40 -13.37
CA PRO A 103 37.00 -7.48 -14.02
C PRO A 103 37.93 -8.42 -13.24
N ASP A 104 38.75 -9.18 -13.97
CA ASP A 104 39.51 -10.37 -13.53
C ASP A 104 40.69 -10.10 -12.57
N ASN A 105 40.78 -8.90 -12.01
CA ASN A 105 41.88 -8.51 -11.11
C ASN A 105 41.57 -8.88 -9.66
N ASP A 106 42.59 -8.86 -8.78
CA ASP A 106 42.56 -9.25 -7.35
C ASP A 106 41.37 -8.76 -6.49
N SER A 107 40.56 -7.82 -6.98
CA SER A 107 39.31 -7.35 -6.38
C SER A 107 38.07 -8.21 -6.68
N VAL A 108 38.18 -9.35 -7.38
CA VAL A 108 37.02 -10.23 -7.69
C VAL A 108 36.23 -10.61 -6.43
N ASN A 109 36.94 -10.98 -5.36
CA ASN A 109 36.30 -11.42 -4.12
C ASN A 109 35.50 -10.29 -3.43
N ILE A 110 36.05 -9.08 -3.40
CA ILE A 110 35.39 -7.90 -2.81
C ILE A 110 34.17 -7.49 -3.67
N CYS A 111 34.34 -7.47 -5.00
CA CYS A 111 33.26 -7.18 -5.95
C CYS A 111 32.08 -8.15 -5.75
N ARG A 112 32.38 -9.45 -5.68
CA ARG A 112 31.38 -10.51 -5.47
C ARG A 112 30.70 -10.41 -4.11
N GLN A 113 31.45 -10.10 -3.05
CA GLN A 113 30.91 -10.00 -1.69
C GLN A 113 29.94 -8.82 -1.56
N ILE A 114 30.32 -7.63 -2.04
CA ILE A 114 29.44 -6.46 -2.01
C ILE A 114 28.16 -6.74 -2.78
N ASN A 115 28.28 -7.32 -3.98
CA ASN A 115 27.10 -7.60 -4.80
C ASN A 115 26.18 -8.64 -4.17
N THR A 116 26.75 -9.71 -3.58
CA THR A 116 25.97 -10.70 -2.85
C THR A 116 25.29 -10.09 -1.62
N CYS A 117 25.94 -9.16 -0.93
CA CYS A 117 25.36 -8.43 0.19
C CYS A 117 24.16 -7.58 -0.28
N VAL A 118 24.32 -6.80 -1.36
CA VAL A 118 23.24 -5.99 -1.93
C VAL A 118 22.07 -6.84 -2.39
N LEU A 119 22.37 -7.97 -3.05
CA LEU A 119 21.39 -8.97 -3.44
C LEU A 119 20.62 -9.49 -2.23
N ALA A 120 21.31 -10.01 -1.21
CA ALA A 120 20.69 -10.56 -0.01
C ALA A 120 19.83 -9.53 0.73
N CYS A 121 20.33 -8.30 0.87
CA CYS A 121 19.61 -7.21 1.50
C CYS A 121 18.38 -6.76 0.70
N SER A 122 18.41 -6.83 -0.63
CA SER A 122 17.25 -6.51 -1.48
C SER A 122 16.07 -7.45 -1.25
N TRP A 123 16.30 -8.68 -0.78
CA TRP A 123 15.24 -9.64 -0.46
C TRP A 123 14.62 -9.46 0.92
N VAL A 124 15.28 -8.71 1.83
CA VAL A 124 14.79 -8.50 3.20
C VAL A 124 13.43 -7.80 3.21
N ASN A 125 13.28 -6.73 2.43
CA ASN A 125 12.02 -5.98 2.35
C ASN A 125 10.86 -6.82 1.78
N PRO A 126 11.01 -7.52 0.62
CA PRO A 126 10.00 -8.47 0.14
C PRO A 126 9.62 -9.55 1.15
N VAL A 127 10.61 -10.18 1.82
CA VAL A 127 10.35 -11.24 2.81
C VAL A 127 9.58 -10.70 4.01
N LEU A 128 9.94 -9.51 4.50
CA LEU A 128 9.20 -8.85 5.59
C LEU A 128 7.76 -8.52 5.17
N LEU A 129 7.55 -7.94 3.99
CA LEU A 129 6.20 -7.66 3.47
C LEU A 129 5.38 -8.94 3.29
N LEU A 130 5.99 -10.01 2.79
CA LEU A 130 5.35 -11.31 2.61
C LEU A 130 4.99 -11.93 3.96
N SER A 131 5.89 -11.86 4.94
CA SER A 131 5.64 -12.34 6.31
C SER A 131 4.47 -11.59 6.96
N TYR A 132 4.41 -10.26 6.78
CA TYR A 132 3.32 -9.43 7.27
C TYR A 132 1.99 -9.77 6.56
N ALA A 133 2.00 -9.92 5.24
CA ALA A 133 0.83 -10.34 4.46
C ALA A 133 0.32 -11.73 4.89
N GLY A 134 1.24 -12.67 5.14
CA GLY A 134 0.93 -13.99 5.68
C GLY A 134 0.30 -13.92 7.07
N CYS A 135 0.87 -13.12 7.97
CA CYS A 135 0.27 -12.86 9.28
C CYS A 135 -1.15 -12.28 9.16
N LEU A 136 -1.36 -11.28 8.29
CA LEU A 136 -2.70 -10.74 8.04
C LEU A 136 -3.67 -11.82 7.56
N PHE A 137 -3.27 -12.61 6.56
CA PHE A 137 -4.08 -13.68 6.01
C PHE A 137 -4.47 -14.70 7.09
N VAL A 138 -3.51 -15.12 7.91
CA VAL A 138 -3.70 -16.00 9.07
C VAL A 138 -4.71 -15.39 10.04
N THR A 139 -4.55 -14.13 10.46
CA THR A 139 -5.49 -13.49 11.39
C THR A 139 -6.92 -13.39 10.84
N VAL A 140 -7.09 -13.13 9.54
CA VAL A 140 -8.40 -13.09 8.90
C VAL A 140 -9.02 -14.49 8.88
N GLN A 141 -8.26 -15.52 8.49
CA GLN A 141 -8.76 -16.89 8.44
C GLN A 141 -9.16 -17.42 9.82
N PHE A 142 -8.33 -17.17 10.85
CA PHE A 142 -8.66 -17.56 12.22
C PHE A 142 -9.79 -16.72 12.82
N GLY A 143 -9.93 -15.45 12.43
CA GLY A 143 -11.01 -14.58 12.84
C GLY A 143 -12.37 -15.03 12.28
N VAL A 144 -12.41 -15.44 11.01
CA VAL A 144 -13.64 -15.98 10.36
C VAL A 144 -14.03 -17.34 10.95
N ARG A 145 -13.05 -18.16 11.33
CA ARG A 145 -13.29 -19.49 11.93
C ARG A 145 -13.73 -19.47 13.38
N LYS A 146 -13.68 -18.33 14.07
CA LYS A 146 -14.45 -18.14 15.29
C LYS A 146 -15.82 -17.66 14.82
N PRO A 147 -16.79 -18.56 14.50
CA PRO A 147 -18.17 -18.10 14.40
C PRO A 147 -18.40 -17.33 15.67
N ALA A 148 -18.89 -16.09 15.56
CA ALA A 148 -19.27 -15.30 16.71
C ALA A 148 -20.06 -16.27 17.58
N SER A 149 -19.42 -16.75 18.66
CA SER A 149 -20.11 -17.54 19.64
C SER A 149 -21.26 -16.64 19.95
N LEU A 150 -22.47 -17.12 19.66
CA LEU A 150 -23.70 -16.52 20.08
C LEU A 150 -23.59 -16.39 21.60
N ILE A 151 -22.86 -15.37 22.04
CA ILE A 151 -23.22 -14.54 23.16
C ILE A 151 -24.49 -13.91 22.63
N VAL A 152 -25.55 -14.73 22.62
CA VAL A 152 -26.88 -14.27 22.94
C VAL A 152 -26.61 -13.28 24.06
N PRO A 153 -26.91 -11.99 23.89
CA PRO A 153 -26.93 -11.11 25.04
C PRO A 153 -27.99 -11.72 25.96
N GLU A 154 -27.55 -12.60 26.86
CA GLU A 154 -28.28 -13.12 28.00
C GLU A 154 -28.36 -12.00 29.04
N LYS A 155 -28.81 -10.85 28.55
CA LYS A 155 -29.47 -9.77 29.27
C LYS A 155 -30.80 -9.47 28.56
N ARG A 156 -31.50 -10.56 28.17
CA ARG A 156 -32.93 -10.69 28.45
C ARG A 156 -33.14 -11.23 29.88
N GLN A 157 -32.43 -10.69 30.85
CA GLN A 157 -33.03 -10.47 32.16
C GLN A 157 -33.66 -9.08 32.03
N SER A 158 -34.92 -9.02 31.59
CA SER A 158 -35.98 -8.86 32.58
C SER A 158 -35.92 -7.48 33.25
N GLU A 159 -35.81 -6.41 32.47
CA GLU A 159 -36.63 -5.24 32.78
C GLU A 159 -38.04 -5.56 32.31
N LEU A 160 -38.76 -6.29 33.16
CA LEU A 160 -40.19 -6.09 33.22
C LEU A 160 -40.40 -4.58 33.35
N PRO A 161 -41.31 -3.96 32.58
CA PRO A 161 -41.81 -2.65 32.93
C PRO A 161 -42.46 -2.81 34.30
N MET A 162 -41.72 -2.48 35.38
CA MET A 162 -42.29 -2.30 36.69
C MET A 162 -43.27 -1.14 36.50
N MET A 163 -44.56 -1.47 36.49
CA MET A 163 -45.64 -0.48 36.50
C MET A 163 -45.35 0.49 37.64
N SER A 164 -44.84 1.66 37.31
CA SER A 164 -44.84 2.80 38.21
C SER A 164 -46.31 3.09 38.53
N PRO A 165 -46.73 3.07 39.81
CA PRO A 165 -48.10 3.40 40.18
C PRO A 165 -48.42 4.84 39.71
N PRO A 166 -49.63 5.08 39.19
CA PRO A 166 -50.03 6.40 38.72
C PRO A 166 -49.96 7.41 39.87
N PRO A 167 -49.39 8.61 39.65
CA PRO A 167 -49.36 9.63 40.68
C PRO A 167 -50.79 10.05 41.06
N PRO A 168 -51.08 10.27 42.34
CA PRO A 168 -52.38 10.75 42.79
C PRO A 168 -52.68 12.08 42.12
N SER A 169 -53.83 12.11 41.46
CA SER A 169 -54.45 13.27 40.82
C SER A 169 -54.54 14.44 41.80
N THR A 170 -53.60 15.37 41.72
CA THR A 170 -53.84 16.74 42.17
C THR A 170 -54.66 17.43 41.09
N ARG A 171 -55.99 17.34 41.27
CA ARG A 171 -56.93 18.40 40.89
C ARG A 171 -56.39 19.76 41.35
N PHE A 172 -56.90 20.83 40.73
CA PHE A 172 -56.56 22.26 40.87
C PHE A 172 -55.58 22.72 39.78
N SER A 173 -55.80 23.81 39.06
CA SER A 173 -56.94 24.73 39.02
C SER A 173 -56.86 25.50 37.71
N SER A 174 -58.04 25.86 37.23
CA SER A 174 -58.31 26.82 36.19
C SER A 174 -57.52 28.13 36.36
N SER A 175 -56.83 28.59 35.32
CA SER A 175 -56.67 30.03 35.08
C SER A 175 -56.46 30.29 33.59
N LEU A 176 -57.47 30.94 33.00
CA LEU A 176 -57.40 31.55 31.68
C LEU A 176 -56.22 32.52 31.61
N ILE A 177 -55.38 32.38 30.58
CA ILE A 177 -54.56 33.48 30.05
C ILE A 177 -54.57 33.35 28.52
N PRO A 178 -55.17 34.29 27.76
CA PRO A 178 -55.01 34.37 26.32
C PRO A 178 -53.70 35.11 26.00
N GLY A 179 -52.70 34.37 25.54
CA GLY A 179 -51.45 34.90 25.02
C GLY A 179 -51.32 34.65 23.50
N PRO A 180 -50.81 35.62 22.72
CA PRO A 180 -50.71 35.51 21.27
C PRO A 180 -49.62 34.51 20.83
N PRO A 181 -49.76 33.93 19.63
CA PRO A 181 -48.89 32.85 19.18
C PRO A 181 -47.48 33.35 18.83
N PRO A 182 -46.39 32.73 19.33
CA PRO A 182 -45.09 32.84 18.70
C PRO A 182 -45.07 31.97 17.44
N ALA A 183 -44.68 32.60 16.33
CA ALA A 183 -44.44 31.97 15.05
C ALA A 183 -43.44 30.81 15.22
N ILE A 184 -43.93 29.59 15.01
CA ILE A 184 -43.11 28.39 14.83
C ILE A 184 -42.45 28.55 13.46
N LEU A 185 -41.18 28.98 13.46
CA LEU A 185 -40.25 28.74 12.35
C LEU A 185 -39.97 27.24 12.30
N SER A 186 -40.90 26.52 11.69
CA SER A 186 -40.70 25.17 11.18
C SER A 186 -39.69 25.30 10.03
N TYR A 187 -38.40 25.17 10.36
CA TYR A 187 -37.36 24.93 9.36
C TYR A 187 -37.52 23.47 8.92
N GLY A 188 -38.55 23.23 8.12
CA GLY A 188 -38.72 22.02 7.34
C GLY A 188 -37.53 21.94 6.39
N ARG A 189 -36.57 21.09 6.73
CA ARG A 189 -35.49 20.68 5.83
C ARG A 189 -36.13 19.86 4.73
N SER A 190 -36.62 20.55 3.71
CA SER A 190 -36.98 19.99 2.41
C SER A 190 -35.71 19.34 1.85
N VAL A 191 -35.66 18.02 1.92
CA VAL A 191 -34.73 17.24 1.11
C VAL A 191 -35.21 17.39 -0.34
N PRO A 192 -34.42 17.96 -1.25
CA PRO A 192 -34.81 18.03 -2.65
C PRO A 192 -34.90 16.60 -3.22
N PRO A 193 -35.88 16.31 -4.09
CA PRO A 193 -35.96 15.04 -4.80
C PRO A 193 -34.70 14.90 -5.68
N VAL A 194 -33.89 13.88 -5.37
CA VAL A 194 -32.74 13.50 -6.20
C VAL A 194 -33.28 13.02 -7.55
N PRO A 195 -32.84 13.60 -8.69
CA PRO A 195 -33.25 13.15 -10.01
C PRO A 195 -32.74 11.72 -10.28
N PRO A 196 -33.51 10.88 -10.96
CA PRO A 196 -33.07 9.53 -11.33
C PRO A 196 -31.86 9.62 -12.26
N LEU A 197 -30.76 8.96 -11.89
CA LEU A 197 -29.61 8.81 -12.76
C LEU A 197 -30.01 8.03 -14.03
N PRO A 198 -29.54 8.44 -15.22
CA PRO A 198 -29.77 7.73 -16.46
C PRO A 198 -29.13 6.34 -16.41
N SER A 199 -29.96 5.34 -16.71
CA SER A 199 -29.58 3.96 -17.02
C SER A 199 -28.42 3.95 -18.01
N SER A 200 -27.24 3.51 -17.54
CA SER A 200 -26.08 3.27 -18.39
C SER A 200 -26.38 2.07 -19.28
N ARG A 201 -26.81 2.39 -20.50
CA ARG A 201 -27.06 1.49 -21.61
C ARG A 201 -25.81 0.67 -21.87
N ARG A 202 -25.91 -0.64 -21.62
CA ARG A 202 -25.00 -1.66 -22.18
C ARG A 202 -24.94 -1.48 -23.70
N THR A 203 -23.81 -1.02 -24.20
CA THR A 203 -23.44 -1.20 -25.61
C THR A 203 -22.51 -2.39 -25.67
N SER A 204 -23.12 -3.57 -25.84
CA SER A 204 -22.44 -4.75 -26.36
C SER A 204 -22.49 -4.65 -27.88
N ALA A 205 -21.36 -4.32 -28.50
CA ALA A 205 -21.04 -4.55 -29.90
C ALA A 205 -19.51 -4.62 -29.96
N GLY A 206 -18.88 -5.75 -30.25
CA GLY A 206 -19.05 -6.48 -31.50
C GLY A 206 -18.10 -5.86 -32.52
N GLY A 207 -16.88 -6.38 -32.61
CA GLY A 207 -15.83 -5.80 -33.45
C GLY A 207 -14.63 -6.71 -33.64
N SER A 208 -14.89 -7.86 -34.26
CA SER A 208 -13.86 -8.68 -34.93
C SER A 208 -13.26 -7.90 -36.11
N ARG A 209 -11.94 -7.69 -36.14
CA ARG A 209 -11.17 -7.40 -37.37
C ARG A 209 -9.69 -7.68 -37.12
N ARG A 210 -9.19 -8.85 -37.51
CA ARG A 210 -8.50 -9.17 -38.78
C ARG A 210 -7.20 -8.38 -39.02
N GLU A 211 -6.11 -9.13 -38.94
CA GLU A 211 -4.86 -9.09 -39.72
C GLU A 211 -4.60 -7.91 -40.67
N SER A 212 -3.41 -7.31 -40.52
CA SER A 212 -2.42 -7.14 -41.59
C SER A 212 -1.07 -6.86 -40.92
N ILE A 213 -0.09 -7.78 -40.95
CA ILE A 213 0.99 -7.85 -41.96
C ILE A 213 1.45 -6.44 -42.36
N GLY A 214 2.64 -6.07 -41.89
CA GLY A 214 3.31 -4.83 -42.18
C GLY A 214 4.81 -4.96 -41.92
N ASP A 215 5.48 -5.66 -42.84
CA ASP A 215 6.93 -5.61 -43.04
C ASP A 215 7.43 -4.16 -43.08
N ALA A 216 8.40 -3.82 -42.23
CA ALA A 216 9.20 -2.62 -42.40
C ALA A 216 10.65 -2.82 -41.92
N SER A 217 11.43 -3.39 -42.83
CA SER A 217 12.68 -2.81 -43.33
C SER A 217 13.78 -2.40 -42.32
N ARG A 218 14.81 -3.25 -42.28
CA ARG A 218 16.25 -2.91 -42.40
C ARG A 218 16.60 -1.42 -42.36
N ARG A 219 17.31 -0.99 -41.31
CA ARG A 219 18.45 -0.05 -41.46
C ARG A 219 19.63 -0.45 -40.60
N SER A 220 20.50 -1.24 -41.23
CA SER A 220 21.93 -1.30 -40.97
C SER A 220 22.54 0.09 -41.14
N SER A 221 23.26 0.59 -40.14
CA SER A 221 24.29 1.61 -40.35
C SER A 221 25.53 1.28 -39.54
N LYS A 222 26.45 0.62 -40.24
CA LYS A 222 27.88 0.62 -39.98
C LYS A 222 28.43 2.05 -40.15
N ARG A 223 29.02 2.62 -39.11
CA ARG A 223 30.12 3.61 -39.12
C ARG A 223 30.80 3.45 -37.76
N LEU A 224 32.00 2.90 -37.57
CA LEU A 224 33.28 2.98 -38.28
C LEU A 224 33.87 4.41 -38.30
N SER A 225 34.46 4.81 -37.18
CA SER A 225 35.66 5.67 -37.11
C SER A 225 36.30 5.51 -35.71
N LYS A 226 37.36 4.72 -35.53
CA LYS A 226 38.80 5.07 -35.68
C LYS A 226 39.27 6.25 -34.82
N ARG A 227 40.39 6.01 -34.11
CA ARG A 227 41.35 6.93 -33.42
C ARG A 227 41.01 7.24 -31.95
N LEU A 228 41.94 7.28 -31.00
CA LEU A 228 43.41 7.22 -31.03
C LEU A 228 43.90 6.75 -29.64
N GLN A 229 44.82 5.80 -29.57
CA GLN A 229 45.65 5.57 -28.38
C GLN A 229 46.55 6.79 -28.16
N LYS A 230 46.64 7.26 -26.92
CA LYS A 230 47.77 8.07 -26.46
C LYS A 230 48.34 7.42 -25.20
N VAL A 231 49.43 6.71 -25.42
CA VAL A 231 50.41 6.30 -24.42
C VAL A 231 51.01 7.57 -23.83
N PHE A 232 51.04 7.68 -22.51
CA PHE A 232 52.02 8.54 -21.82
C PHE A 232 52.84 7.65 -20.89
N VAL A 233 54.15 7.83 -21.06
CA VAL A 233 55.28 7.25 -20.34
C VAL A 233 55.31 7.76 -18.91
#